data_AF-A0A251TYP7-F1
#
_entry.id   AF-A0A251TYP7-F1
#
_cell.length_a   1.000
_cell.length_b   1.000
_cell.length_c   1.000
_cell.angle_alpha   90.00
_cell.angle_beta   90.00
_cell.angle_gamma   90.00
#
_symmetry.space_group_name_H-M   'P 1'
#
loop_
_entity.id
_entity.type
_entity.pdbx_description
1 polymer ?
#
loop_
_entity_poly.entity_id
_entity_poly.type
_entity_poly.pdbx_seq_one_letter_code
_entity_poly.pdbx_strand_id
1 'polypeptide(L)'
;MLTSSLPFFSLLLLFSTTTAQPYNATDRFFLACGTPTTTTTDRRWDGDQNSKFVPPNTTTTSFSATPLHLDPSVPSTPYSHARIFNTSSFTYTFPVSEGPKFLRLYFYPATYTNLKPEQSFFSVSSNGFSLLTNFSAFLTASYLETTSFIKEFMIYVTDTQSLSVTFTPSLNSYAFINGIEIVSTPETLYFSVGGLKYVGQTTGPVTDSNMALENIYRLNMGGGHISGTDDTGMYRPWEQDNSYIYGAASGLTPVYDPKEQIMYTNETPSYTAPELVYRTQRSMGKQSDRYNLTWLLSVDSGFYYKLRLHFCNIIPQYTKTGQVVFKIFINNQTADEEIDLFQLTQGSGYPRQARFVGRDAS
;
A
#
# COMPACT_ATOMS: atom_id res chain seq x y z
N MET A 1 -56.97 -42.27 -0.04
CA MET A 1 -55.61 -41.90 -0.48
C MET A 1 -55.55 -40.38 -0.53
N LEU A 2 -54.93 -39.74 0.47
CA LEU A 2 -54.68 -38.30 0.44
C LEU A 2 -53.32 -38.08 -0.23
N THR A 3 -53.32 -37.47 -1.41
CA THR A 3 -52.13 -37.01 -2.11
C THR A 3 -51.72 -35.65 -1.56
N SER A 4 -50.64 -35.59 -0.78
CA SER A 4 -50.03 -34.31 -0.37
C SER A 4 -49.12 -33.78 -1.48
N SER A 5 -49.48 -32.66 -2.07
CA SER A 5 -48.60 -31.88 -2.94
C SER A 5 -47.63 -31.07 -2.07
N LEU A 6 -46.32 -31.38 -2.15
CA LEU A 6 -45.29 -30.54 -1.53
C LEU A 6 -45.12 -29.24 -2.35
N PRO A 7 -45.09 -28.06 -1.72
CA PRO A 7 -44.78 -26.83 -2.41
C PRO A 7 -43.28 -26.77 -2.71
N PHE A 8 -42.95 -26.55 -3.98
CA PHE A 8 -41.58 -26.32 -4.44
C PHE A 8 -41.18 -24.89 -4.03
N PHE A 9 -40.35 -24.75 -3.00
CA PHE A 9 -39.84 -23.44 -2.57
C PHE A 9 -38.72 -23.03 -3.53
N SER A 10 -39.06 -22.23 -4.54
CA SER A 10 -38.07 -21.62 -5.45
C SER A 10 -37.33 -20.51 -4.70
N LEU A 11 -36.11 -20.77 -4.27
CA LEU A 11 -35.23 -19.78 -3.66
C LEU A 11 -34.65 -18.91 -4.79
N LEU A 12 -35.30 -17.78 -5.07
CA LEU A 12 -34.73 -16.74 -5.93
C LEU A 12 -33.54 -16.09 -5.20
N LEU A 13 -32.32 -16.51 -5.51
CA LEU A 13 -31.10 -15.78 -5.17
C LEU A 13 -31.04 -14.53 -6.06
N LEU A 14 -31.53 -13.41 -5.53
CA LEU A 14 -31.35 -12.09 -6.13
C LEU A 14 -29.86 -11.71 -6.02
N PHE A 15 -29.11 -11.92 -7.11
CA PHE A 15 -27.76 -11.38 -7.24
C PHE A 15 -27.85 -9.89 -7.53
N SER A 16 -27.74 -9.06 -6.50
CA SER A 16 -27.56 -7.62 -6.64
C SER A 16 -26.21 -7.36 -7.30
N THR A 17 -26.19 -6.95 -8.57
CA THR A 17 -24.99 -6.41 -9.22
C THR A 17 -24.76 -4.99 -8.74
N THR A 18 -24.39 -4.83 -7.46
CA THR A 18 -23.90 -3.55 -6.98
C THR A 18 -22.54 -3.33 -7.61
N THR A 19 -22.42 -2.30 -8.45
CA THR A 19 -21.13 -1.79 -8.90
C THR A 19 -20.24 -1.58 -7.68
N ALA A 20 -19.03 -2.12 -7.73
CA ALA A 20 -18.05 -2.01 -6.67
C ALA A 20 -17.83 -0.54 -6.31
N GLN A 21 -18.42 -0.08 -5.20
CA GLN A 21 -18.23 1.29 -4.74
C GLN A 21 -16.82 1.40 -4.11
N PRO A 22 -16.09 2.50 -4.38
CA PRO A 22 -14.87 2.80 -3.66
C PRO A 22 -15.11 2.86 -2.15
N TYR A 23 -14.09 2.53 -1.36
CA TYR A 23 -14.14 2.74 0.08
C TYR A 23 -14.28 4.23 0.38
N ASN A 24 -15.24 4.58 1.24
CA ASN A 24 -15.40 5.95 1.70
C ASN A 24 -14.65 6.13 3.03
N ALA A 25 -13.43 6.65 2.97
CA ALA A 25 -12.62 6.90 4.15
C ALA A 25 -13.24 8.00 5.03
N THR A 26 -13.41 7.67 6.31
CA THR A 26 -13.90 8.56 7.37
C THR A 26 -12.93 9.72 7.65
N ASP A 27 -11.62 9.43 7.63
CA ASP A 27 -10.57 10.42 7.82
C ASP A 27 -9.81 10.59 6.51
N ARG A 28 -9.74 11.82 6.02
CA ARG A 28 -9.03 12.20 4.80
C ARG A 28 -8.34 13.54 5.01
N PHE A 29 -7.04 13.50 5.24
CA PHE A 29 -6.20 14.69 5.35
C PHE A 29 -5.13 14.64 4.26
N PHE A 30 -5.08 15.67 3.44
CA PHE A 30 -4.03 15.85 2.44
C PHE A 30 -3.41 17.22 2.68
N LEU A 31 -2.20 17.24 3.20
CA LEU A 31 -1.53 18.45 3.64
C LEU A 31 -0.31 18.70 2.75
N ALA A 32 -0.32 19.81 2.00
CA ALA A 32 0.83 20.28 1.25
C ALA A 32 1.65 21.20 2.18
N CYS A 33 2.86 20.76 2.52
CA CYS A 33 3.66 21.37 3.56
C CYS A 33 4.47 22.56 3.02
N GLY A 34 4.52 23.63 3.79
CA GLY A 34 5.20 24.87 3.42
C GLY A 34 4.39 25.80 2.51
N THR A 35 3.18 25.45 2.11
CA THR A 35 2.33 26.35 1.31
C THR A 35 1.17 26.95 2.13
N PRO A 36 0.77 28.21 1.89
CA PRO A 36 -0.49 28.76 2.39
C PRO A 36 -1.70 28.37 1.53
N THR A 37 -1.48 27.81 0.33
CA THR A 37 -2.54 27.62 -0.66
C THR A 37 -3.18 26.24 -0.55
N THR A 38 -4.49 26.21 -0.65
CA THR A 38 -5.27 24.99 -0.90
C THR A 38 -5.44 24.78 -2.41
N THR A 39 -5.26 23.55 -2.89
CA THR A 39 -5.49 23.20 -4.30
C THR A 39 -6.99 22.99 -4.60
N THR A 40 -7.42 23.28 -5.82
CA THR A 40 -8.83 23.14 -6.27
C THR A 40 -9.10 21.86 -7.07
N THR A 41 -8.26 20.82 -6.91
CA THR A 41 -8.43 19.54 -7.64
C THR A 41 -9.36 18.57 -6.90
N ASP A 42 -9.82 17.51 -7.57
CA ASP A 42 -10.67 16.46 -6.98
C ASP A 42 -10.04 15.84 -5.72
N ARG A 43 -8.70 15.79 -5.69
CA ARG A 43 -7.92 15.46 -4.50
C ARG A 43 -7.37 16.75 -3.87
N ARG A 44 -8.22 17.43 -3.12
CA ARG A 44 -7.88 18.70 -2.44
C ARG A 44 -6.77 18.50 -1.41
N TRP A 45 -5.63 19.16 -1.64
CA TRP A 45 -4.57 19.38 -0.66
C TRP A 45 -4.72 20.74 0.01
N ASP A 46 -4.70 20.78 1.34
CA ASP A 46 -4.69 22.00 2.14
C ASP A 46 -3.25 22.42 2.48
N GLY A 47 -2.99 23.72 2.53
CA GLY A 47 -1.71 24.25 2.99
C GLY A 47 -1.54 24.18 4.51
N ASP A 48 -0.31 24.02 5.00
CA ASP A 48 -0.05 23.86 6.44
C ASP A 48 0.35 25.14 7.19
N GLN A 49 0.56 26.27 6.49
CA GLN A 49 1.08 27.50 7.10
C GLN A 49 0.16 28.09 8.17
N ASN A 50 -1.16 27.94 8.02
CA ASN A 50 -2.17 28.39 8.98
C ASN A 50 -3.03 27.20 9.46
N SER A 51 -2.49 25.98 9.40
CA SER A 51 -3.26 24.79 9.74
C SER A 51 -3.40 24.62 11.24
N LYS A 52 -4.54 24.07 11.67
CA LYS A 52 -4.74 23.63 13.07
C LYS A 52 -3.92 22.39 13.43
N PHE A 53 -3.26 21.76 12.46
CA PHE A 53 -2.45 20.55 12.68
C PHE A 53 -0.99 20.87 13.04
N VAL A 54 -0.54 22.12 12.88
CA VAL A 54 0.81 22.57 13.27
C VAL A 54 0.82 23.12 14.70
N PRO A 55 1.95 23.06 15.43
CA PRO A 55 2.03 23.57 16.78
C PRO A 55 2.01 25.12 16.81
N PRO A 56 1.57 25.75 17.92
CA PRO A 56 1.45 27.21 18.01
C PRO A 56 2.75 27.98 17.77
N ASN A 57 3.89 27.37 18.08
CA ASN A 57 5.23 27.94 17.93
C ASN A 57 5.86 27.69 16.54
N THR A 58 5.07 27.26 15.55
CA THR A 58 5.52 26.88 14.20
C THR A 58 6.44 27.91 13.52
N THR A 59 6.22 29.21 13.76
CA THR A 59 7.03 30.31 13.18
C THR A 59 8.44 30.41 13.74
N THR A 60 8.70 29.78 14.89
CA THR A 60 10.01 29.76 15.55
C THR A 60 10.72 28.41 15.41
N THR A 61 9.98 27.34 15.17
CA THR A 61 10.51 25.96 15.07
C THR A 61 10.58 25.43 13.65
N SER A 62 10.00 26.15 12.68
CA SER A 62 9.99 25.75 11.27
C SER A 62 9.89 26.95 10.34
N PHE A 63 10.17 26.73 9.06
CA PHE A 63 9.91 27.71 8.01
C PHE A 63 9.51 27.01 6.70
N SER A 64 8.85 27.77 5.83
CA SER A 64 8.52 27.34 4.46
C SER A 64 9.70 27.61 3.53
N ALA A 65 9.95 26.68 2.60
CA ALA A 65 10.90 26.87 1.52
C ALA A 65 10.39 26.28 0.21
N THR A 66 10.75 26.92 -0.89
CA THR A 66 10.62 26.37 -2.25
C THR A 66 11.94 25.71 -2.65
N PRO A 67 11.90 24.64 -3.47
CA PRO A 67 13.12 24.06 -4.00
C PRO A 67 13.76 25.04 -4.99
N LEU A 68 15.11 25.11 -5.00
CA LEU A 68 15.87 25.95 -5.92
C LEU A 68 15.55 25.62 -7.40
N HIS A 69 15.30 24.35 -7.67
CA HIS A 69 14.85 23.84 -8.96
C HIS A 69 13.81 22.77 -8.71
N LEU A 70 12.67 22.85 -9.39
CA LEU A 70 11.66 21.80 -9.43
C LEU A 70 11.81 21.05 -10.76
N ASP A 71 12.15 19.78 -10.69
CA ASP A 71 12.28 18.94 -11.88
C ASP A 71 10.93 18.86 -12.64
N PRO A 72 10.90 19.04 -13.97
CA PRO A 72 9.67 19.00 -14.76
C PRO A 72 8.89 17.67 -14.66
N SER A 73 9.54 16.56 -14.31
CA SER A 73 8.90 15.26 -14.09
C SER A 73 8.15 15.18 -12.76
N VAL A 74 8.43 16.09 -11.82
CA VAL A 74 7.86 16.07 -10.47
C VAL A 74 6.56 16.89 -10.44
N PRO A 75 5.44 16.33 -9.97
CA PRO A 75 4.20 17.08 -9.81
C PRO A 75 4.36 18.28 -8.87
N SER A 76 3.74 19.42 -9.20
CA SER A 76 3.79 20.60 -8.33
C SER A 76 3.16 20.38 -6.95
N THR A 77 2.09 19.58 -6.87
CA THR A 77 1.47 19.23 -5.59
C THR A 77 1.82 17.79 -5.21
N PRO A 78 2.35 17.52 -3.99
CA PRO A 78 2.69 18.47 -2.93
C PRO A 78 4.15 18.99 -2.98
N TYR A 79 4.92 18.71 -4.03
CA TYR A 79 6.38 18.87 -4.01
C TYR A 79 6.94 20.28 -4.30
N SER A 80 6.12 21.24 -4.72
CA SER A 80 6.55 22.62 -5.00
C SER A 80 7.01 23.40 -3.78
N HIS A 81 6.67 22.94 -2.58
CA HIS A 81 7.06 23.53 -1.31
C HIS A 81 7.48 22.44 -0.34
N ALA A 82 8.25 22.81 0.66
CA ALA A 82 8.53 21.99 1.83
C ALA A 82 8.42 22.84 3.09
N ARG A 83 8.08 22.19 4.21
CA ARG A 83 8.34 22.73 5.53
C ARG A 83 9.67 22.17 6.04
N ILE A 84 10.52 23.06 6.56
CA ILE A 84 11.85 22.75 7.07
C ILE A 84 11.88 22.86 8.59
N PHE A 85 12.56 21.93 9.26
CA PHE A 85 12.79 21.88 10.71
C PHE A 85 14.28 21.75 11.00
N ASN A 86 14.93 22.78 11.55
CA ASN A 86 16.38 22.80 11.76
C ASN A 86 16.82 23.23 13.17
N THR A 87 15.87 23.58 14.06
CA THR A 87 16.18 24.03 15.43
C THR A 87 15.77 23.00 16.50
N SER A 88 14.63 22.34 16.33
CA SER A 88 14.10 21.36 17.27
C SER A 88 13.19 20.35 16.57
N SER A 89 12.73 19.35 17.32
CA SER A 89 11.64 18.49 16.87
C SER A 89 10.38 19.29 16.55
N PHE A 90 9.61 18.82 15.57
CA PHE A 90 8.34 19.40 15.15
C PHE A 90 7.28 18.32 15.03
N THR A 91 6.12 18.53 15.65
CA THR A 91 5.03 17.55 15.68
C THR A 91 3.79 18.10 15.00
N TYR A 92 3.31 17.39 13.98
CA TYR A 92 1.94 17.56 13.48
C TYR A 92 0.98 16.71 14.29
N THR A 93 -0.21 17.22 14.56
CA THR A 93 -1.25 16.50 15.30
C THR A 93 -2.58 16.56 14.55
N PHE A 94 -3.10 15.39 14.17
CA PHE A 94 -4.33 15.26 13.41
C PHE A 94 -5.40 14.61 14.29
N PRO A 95 -6.62 15.19 14.39
CA PRO A 95 -7.76 14.50 14.98
C PRO A 95 -8.25 13.44 13.99
N VAL A 96 -8.30 12.18 14.42
CA VAL A 96 -8.71 11.04 13.58
C VAL A 96 -9.59 10.09 14.36
N SER A 97 -10.44 9.34 13.66
CA SER A 97 -11.19 8.24 14.27
C SER A 97 -10.28 7.12 14.76
N GLU A 98 -10.78 6.24 15.63
CA GLU A 98 -10.10 4.99 15.99
C GLU A 98 -9.91 4.09 14.75
N GLY A 99 -8.94 3.19 14.79
CA GLY A 99 -8.71 2.17 13.77
C GLY A 99 -7.50 2.48 12.86
N PRO A 100 -7.29 1.67 11.82
CA PRO A 100 -6.09 1.72 11.00
C PRO A 100 -6.09 2.90 10.02
N LYS A 101 -4.96 3.60 9.95
CA LYS A 101 -4.71 4.74 9.08
C LYS A 101 -3.52 4.47 8.17
N PHE A 102 -3.66 4.80 6.89
CA PHE A 102 -2.49 5.09 6.07
C PHE A 102 -1.90 6.43 6.51
N LEU A 103 -0.59 6.47 6.73
CA LEU A 103 0.21 7.67 6.86
C LEU A 103 1.23 7.68 5.71
N ARG A 104 1.10 8.62 4.78
CA ARG A 104 1.99 8.77 3.64
C ARG A 104 2.78 10.06 3.77
N LEU A 105 4.10 9.93 3.68
CA LEU A 105 5.05 11.04 3.78
C LEU A 105 5.70 11.26 2.43
N TYR A 106 5.56 12.47 1.89
CA TYR A 106 5.99 12.86 0.55
C TYR A 106 7.32 13.61 0.64
N PHE A 107 8.33 13.12 -0.08
CA PHE A 107 9.68 13.69 -0.07
C PHE A 107 10.17 14.03 -1.49
N TYR A 108 10.67 15.25 -1.63
CA TYR A 108 11.43 15.74 -2.78
C TYR A 108 12.76 16.32 -2.26
N PRO A 109 13.85 15.52 -2.24
CA PRO A 109 15.15 15.98 -1.76
C PRO A 109 15.78 16.95 -2.76
N ALA A 110 15.60 18.25 -2.50
CA ALA A 110 16.16 19.34 -3.27
C ALA A 110 16.91 20.34 -2.37
N THR A 111 17.55 21.33 -2.98
CA THR A 111 18.15 22.44 -2.22
C THR A 111 17.04 23.41 -1.82
N TYR A 112 16.88 23.65 -0.51
CA TYR A 112 15.88 24.55 0.07
C TYR A 112 16.56 25.68 0.84
N THR A 113 16.48 26.92 0.37
CA THR A 113 17.09 28.10 1.06
C THR A 113 18.56 27.87 1.44
N ASN A 114 19.38 27.43 0.48
CA ASN A 114 20.80 27.06 0.64
C ASN A 114 21.09 25.82 1.51
N LEU A 115 20.07 25.15 2.04
CA LEU A 115 20.24 23.85 2.69
C LEU A 115 20.33 22.77 1.61
N LYS A 116 21.45 22.07 1.58
CA LYS A 116 21.71 21.04 0.57
C LYS A 116 21.07 19.71 0.98
N PRO A 117 20.46 18.95 0.06
CA PRO A 117 19.72 17.73 0.39
C PRO A 117 20.59 16.65 1.07
N GLU A 118 21.89 16.63 0.80
CA GLU A 118 22.87 15.70 1.40
C GLU A 118 23.11 15.98 2.89
N GLN A 119 22.72 17.17 3.38
CA GLN A 119 22.85 17.55 4.79
C GLN A 119 21.63 17.14 5.61
N SER A 120 20.57 16.63 4.97
CA SER A 120 19.32 16.26 5.64
C SER A 120 19.36 14.82 6.16
N PHE A 121 19.47 14.72 7.48
CA PHE A 121 19.35 13.51 8.28
C PHE A 121 18.39 13.76 9.44
N PHE A 122 17.36 12.94 9.57
CA PHE A 122 16.35 13.09 10.61
C PHE A 122 15.64 11.78 10.93
N SER A 123 14.92 11.78 12.04
CA SER A 123 14.04 10.67 12.42
C SER A 123 12.58 11.12 12.33
N VAL A 124 11.68 10.15 12.09
CA VAL A 124 10.24 10.35 12.12
C VAL A 124 9.62 9.31 13.03
N SER A 125 8.82 9.77 13.99
CA SER A 125 8.06 8.89 14.88
C SER A 125 6.58 9.24 14.85
N SER A 126 5.72 8.26 15.05
CA SER A 126 4.28 8.49 15.18
C SER A 126 3.69 7.57 16.23
N ASN A 127 2.92 8.13 17.17
CA ASN A 127 2.16 7.37 18.18
C ASN A 127 2.96 6.26 18.90
N GLY A 128 4.23 6.53 19.22
CA GLY A 128 5.13 5.57 19.90
C GLY A 128 5.96 4.69 18.97
N PHE A 129 5.67 4.67 17.66
CA PHE A 129 6.45 3.95 16.66
C PHE A 129 7.57 4.83 16.09
N SER A 130 8.79 4.29 16.00
CA SER A 130 9.86 4.88 15.18
C SER A 130 9.65 4.42 13.74
N LEU A 131 9.28 5.34 12.85
CA LEU A 131 9.00 5.04 11.44
C LEU A 131 10.26 5.17 10.58
N LEU A 132 11.08 6.18 10.87
CA LEU A 132 12.33 6.48 10.17
C LEU A 132 13.37 6.88 11.21
N THR A 133 14.60 6.39 11.08
CA THR A 133 15.71 6.73 11.98
C THR A 133 16.96 7.06 11.18
N ASN A 134 17.58 8.20 11.48
CA ASN A 134 18.76 8.71 10.75
C ASN A 134 18.56 8.69 9.22
N PHE A 135 17.35 9.03 8.80
CA PHE A 135 16.89 8.90 7.43
C PHE A 135 17.40 10.06 6.57
N SER A 136 17.87 9.72 5.37
CA SER A 136 18.21 10.68 4.32
C SER A 136 17.33 10.44 3.09
N ALA A 137 16.47 11.42 2.79
CA ALA A 137 15.65 11.38 1.59
C ALA A 137 16.51 11.42 0.31
N PHE A 138 17.65 12.12 0.35
CA PHE A 138 18.60 12.20 -0.76
C PHE A 138 19.17 10.83 -1.13
N LEU A 139 19.72 10.11 -0.13
CA LEU A 139 20.28 8.78 -0.36
C LEU A 139 19.20 7.78 -0.82
N THR A 140 18.00 7.88 -0.25
CA THR A 140 16.85 7.04 -0.63
C THR A 140 16.43 7.28 -2.08
N ALA A 141 16.27 8.55 -2.49
CA ALA A 141 15.95 8.92 -3.86
C ALA A 141 17.02 8.43 -4.85
N SER A 142 18.30 8.55 -4.50
CA SER A 142 19.41 8.05 -5.31
C SER A 142 19.39 6.53 -5.47
N TYR A 143 19.06 5.78 -4.42
CA TYR A 143 18.97 4.32 -4.47
C TYR A 143 17.76 3.84 -5.29
N LEU A 144 16.63 4.55 -5.17
CA LEU A 144 15.40 4.26 -5.92
C LEU A 144 15.43 4.78 -7.36
N GLU A 145 16.48 5.50 -7.75
CA GLU A 145 16.61 6.15 -9.07
C GLU A 145 15.41 7.06 -9.39
N THR A 146 14.89 7.77 -8.39
CA THR A 146 13.74 8.67 -8.52
C THR A 146 14.06 10.06 -7.99
N THR A 147 13.37 11.07 -8.51
CA THR A 147 13.48 12.47 -8.05
C THR A 147 12.63 12.75 -6.83
N SER A 148 11.49 12.06 -6.66
CA SER A 148 10.58 12.18 -5.51
C SER A 148 9.95 10.84 -5.18
N PHE A 149 9.53 10.65 -3.94
CA PHE A 149 8.92 9.39 -3.49
C PHE A 149 8.03 9.57 -2.27
N ILE A 150 7.27 8.52 -1.98
CA ILE A 150 6.34 8.43 -0.86
C ILE A 150 6.77 7.27 0.04
N LYS A 151 6.84 7.50 1.35
CA LYS A 151 6.90 6.43 2.35
C LYS A 151 5.50 6.23 2.91
N GLU A 152 4.95 5.03 2.79
CA GLU A 152 3.60 4.69 3.26
C GLU A 152 3.68 3.76 4.47
N PHE A 153 3.09 4.20 5.57
CA PHE A 153 2.96 3.45 6.81
C PHE A 153 1.49 3.15 7.09
N MET A 154 1.22 2.06 7.80
CA MET A 154 -0.10 1.73 8.35
C MET A 154 0.02 1.72 9.86
N ILE A 155 -0.73 2.61 10.51
CA ILE A 155 -0.68 2.81 11.97
C ILE A 155 -2.08 2.63 12.50
N TYR A 156 -2.21 1.82 13.55
CA TYR A 156 -3.47 1.67 14.26
C TYR A 156 -3.59 2.75 15.33
N VAL A 157 -4.64 3.58 15.24
CA VAL A 157 -4.93 4.60 16.26
C VAL A 157 -5.97 4.05 17.22
N THR A 158 -5.62 3.97 18.50
CA THR A 158 -6.49 3.52 19.59
C THR A 158 -7.14 4.73 20.29
N ASP A 159 -7.18 4.73 21.64
CA ASP A 159 -7.96 5.63 22.48
C ASP A 159 -7.60 7.12 22.36
N THR A 160 -6.44 7.45 21.80
CA THR A 160 -5.98 8.84 21.66
C THR A 160 -6.79 9.65 20.65
N GLN A 161 -7.49 8.99 19.71
CA GLN A 161 -8.21 9.63 18.59
C GLN A 161 -7.39 10.72 17.88
N SER A 162 -6.08 10.55 17.89
CA SER A 162 -5.15 11.51 17.30
C SER A 162 -3.93 10.80 16.75
N LEU A 163 -3.52 11.20 15.55
CA LEU A 163 -2.26 10.79 14.95
C LEU A 163 -1.26 11.93 15.08
N SER A 164 -0.19 11.71 15.84
CA SER A 164 0.89 12.68 16.03
C SER A 164 2.12 12.23 15.27
N VAL A 165 2.57 13.03 14.31
CA VAL A 165 3.76 12.75 13.48
C VAL A 165 4.86 13.73 13.84
N THR A 166 5.93 13.23 14.43
CA THR A 166 7.05 14.03 14.93
C THR A 166 8.29 13.84 14.05
N PHE A 167 8.82 14.95 13.54
CA PHE A 167 10.08 15.03 12.80
C PHE A 167 11.16 15.55 13.74
N THR A 168 12.29 14.86 13.81
CA THR A 168 13.41 15.22 14.69
C THR A 168 14.70 15.29 13.87
N PRO A 169 15.23 16.48 13.59
CA PRO A 169 16.51 16.61 12.91
C PRO A 169 17.65 16.04 13.76
N SER A 170 18.62 15.40 13.10
CA SER A 170 19.89 15.03 13.72
C SER A 170 20.69 16.28 14.13
N LEU A 171 21.71 16.10 14.98
CA LEU A 171 22.61 17.20 15.36
C LEU A 171 23.27 17.81 14.12
N ASN A 172 23.28 19.14 14.01
CA ASN A 172 23.82 19.90 12.87
C ASN A 172 23.21 19.52 11.50
N SER A 173 21.97 19.07 11.51
CA SER A 173 21.20 18.63 10.33
C SER A 173 19.86 19.37 10.28
N TYR A 174 19.03 19.06 9.27
CA TYR A 174 17.65 19.50 9.19
C TYR A 174 16.74 18.37 8.72
N ALA A 175 15.48 18.45 9.13
CA ALA A 175 14.38 17.63 8.64
C ALA A 175 13.52 18.45 7.68
N PHE A 176 12.83 17.78 6.76
CA PHE A 176 11.86 18.42 5.90
C PHE A 176 10.73 17.47 5.51
N ILE A 177 9.63 18.04 5.05
CA ILE A 177 8.51 17.29 4.49
C ILE A 177 7.81 18.15 3.42
N ASN A 178 7.46 17.55 2.29
CA ASN A 178 6.72 18.22 1.21
C ASN A 178 5.21 18.02 1.36
N GLY A 179 4.78 16.84 1.81
CA GLY A 179 3.38 16.58 2.04
C GLY A 179 3.12 15.44 3.00
N ILE A 180 1.98 15.51 3.68
CA ILE A 180 1.49 14.48 4.59
C ILE A 180 0.09 14.09 4.15
N GLU A 181 -0.14 12.80 3.96
CA GLU A 181 -1.46 12.27 3.69
C GLU A 181 -1.86 11.26 4.76
N ILE A 182 -3.10 11.37 5.22
CA ILE A 182 -3.72 10.44 6.17
C ILE A 182 -5.06 10.01 5.59
N VAL A 183 -5.25 8.70 5.46
CA VAL A 183 -6.49 8.09 4.96
C VAL A 183 -6.89 6.95 5.88
N SER A 184 -8.10 6.95 6.42
CA SER A 184 -8.59 5.80 7.18
C SER A 184 -8.81 4.59 6.28
N THR A 185 -8.69 3.39 6.86
CA THR A 185 -8.79 2.13 6.13
C THR A 185 -9.75 1.16 6.84
N PRO A 186 -10.29 0.15 6.13
CA PRO A 186 -11.06 -0.90 6.78
C PRO A 186 -10.23 -1.67 7.80
N GLU A 187 -10.82 -1.91 8.96
CA GLU A 187 -10.26 -2.62 10.12
C GLU A 187 -9.50 -3.90 9.75
N THR A 188 -10.17 -4.77 8.98
CA THR A 188 -9.66 -6.11 8.67
C THR A 188 -8.76 -6.16 7.45
N LEU A 189 -8.53 -5.03 6.77
CA LEU A 189 -7.76 -5.03 5.54
C LEU A 189 -6.32 -5.46 5.82
N TYR A 190 -5.61 -4.77 6.72
CA TYR A 190 -4.21 -5.03 7.05
C TYR A 190 -3.98 -5.65 8.43
N PHE A 191 -4.87 -5.43 9.40
CA PHE A 191 -4.71 -5.85 10.80
C PHE A 191 -5.51 -7.12 11.15
N SER A 192 -5.91 -7.91 10.14
CA SER A 192 -6.59 -9.18 10.38
C SER A 192 -5.62 -10.30 10.78
N VAL A 193 -6.06 -11.07 11.79
CA VAL A 193 -5.41 -12.25 12.37
C VAL A 193 -5.62 -13.54 11.55
N GLY A 194 -6.65 -13.57 10.70
CA GLY A 194 -7.11 -14.81 10.06
C GLY A 194 -6.31 -15.21 8.83
N GLY A 195 -6.01 -16.51 8.72
CA GLY A 195 -5.44 -17.12 7.51
C GLY A 195 -3.97 -16.79 7.24
N LEU A 196 -3.22 -16.41 8.27
CA LEU A 196 -1.80 -16.12 8.18
C LEU A 196 -0.98 -17.42 8.19
N LYS A 197 -0.09 -17.60 7.20
CA LYS A 197 0.86 -18.71 7.12
C LYS A 197 2.27 -18.22 7.41
N TYR A 198 3.02 -18.91 8.26
CA TYR A 198 4.41 -18.57 8.53
C TYR A 198 5.35 -19.37 7.63
N VAL A 199 6.30 -18.68 7.00
CA VAL A 199 7.27 -19.29 6.08
C VAL A 199 8.56 -19.54 6.83
N GLY A 200 9.00 -20.80 6.86
CA GLY A 200 10.27 -21.18 7.48
C GLY A 200 10.31 -21.19 9.00
N GLN A 201 9.16 -21.01 9.64
CA GLN A 201 9.01 -20.96 11.08
C GLN A 201 7.61 -21.43 11.47
N THR A 202 7.43 -21.92 12.69
CA THR A 202 6.14 -22.41 13.19
C THR A 202 5.24 -21.29 13.70
N THR A 203 5.83 -20.20 14.18
CA THR A 203 5.15 -19.03 14.74
C THR A 203 5.87 -17.75 14.36
N GLY A 204 5.21 -16.60 14.52
CA GLY A 204 5.77 -15.30 14.23
C GLY A 204 4.86 -14.17 14.71
N PRO A 205 5.17 -12.92 14.34
CA PRO A 205 4.36 -11.78 14.73
C PRO A 205 2.98 -11.83 14.07
N VAL A 206 1.98 -11.47 14.87
CA VAL A 206 0.61 -11.25 14.42
C VAL A 206 0.41 -9.75 14.26
N THR A 207 -0.09 -9.31 13.10
CA THR A 207 -0.38 -7.89 12.89
C THR A 207 -1.58 -7.46 13.75
N ASP A 208 -1.32 -6.78 14.85
CA ASP A 208 -2.32 -6.20 15.75
C ASP A 208 -2.13 -4.68 15.89
N SER A 209 -2.93 -4.05 16.75
CA SER A 209 -2.90 -2.60 16.98
C SER A 209 -1.60 -2.08 17.60
N ASN A 210 -0.72 -2.95 18.10
CA ASN A 210 0.58 -2.60 18.65
C ASN A 210 1.72 -2.69 17.62
N MET A 211 1.39 -2.93 16.34
CA MET A 211 2.37 -2.94 15.26
C MET A 211 2.09 -1.82 14.26
N ALA A 212 3.16 -1.26 13.71
CA ALA A 212 3.10 -0.45 12.49
C ALA A 212 3.62 -1.28 11.31
N LEU A 213 3.04 -1.08 10.14
CA LEU A 213 3.53 -1.68 8.90
C LEU A 213 4.08 -0.59 7.99
N GLU A 214 5.11 -0.91 7.23
CA GLU A 214 5.52 -0.11 6.07
C GLU A 214 5.13 -0.86 4.78
N ASN A 215 4.54 -0.15 3.81
CA ASN A 215 4.39 -0.70 2.47
C ASN A 215 5.70 -0.55 1.70
N ILE A 216 6.36 -1.68 1.43
CA ILE A 216 7.58 -1.71 0.60
C ILE A 216 7.23 -1.86 -0.88
N TYR A 217 6.31 -2.78 -1.20
CA TYR A 217 5.88 -3.07 -2.58
C TYR A 217 4.37 -3.23 -2.67
N ARG A 218 3.81 -2.81 -3.80
CA ARG A 218 2.42 -3.06 -4.20
C ARG A 218 2.35 -3.22 -5.71
N LEU A 219 2.21 -4.46 -6.17
CA LEU A 219 2.40 -4.82 -7.57
C LEU A 219 1.09 -5.28 -8.22
N ASN A 220 0.85 -4.83 -9.45
CA ASN A 220 -0.19 -5.29 -10.35
C ASN A 220 0.40 -6.35 -11.30
N MET A 221 0.21 -7.62 -10.95
CA MET A 221 0.91 -8.74 -11.59
C MET A 221 0.45 -8.94 -13.03
N GLY A 222 1.31 -8.71 -14.02
CA GLY A 222 0.96 -8.84 -15.43
C GLY A 222 0.07 -7.72 -15.97
N GLY A 223 -0.20 -6.69 -15.17
CA GLY A 223 -0.99 -5.52 -15.55
C GLY A 223 -0.17 -4.24 -15.64
N GLY A 224 -0.84 -3.15 -16.01
CA GLY A 224 -0.24 -1.80 -16.06
C GLY A 224 -0.18 -1.12 -14.69
N HIS A 225 0.50 0.03 -14.64
CA HIS A 225 0.47 0.90 -13.46
C HIS A 225 -0.96 1.39 -13.20
N ILE A 226 -1.39 1.35 -11.93
CA ILE A 226 -2.68 1.90 -11.48
C ILE A 226 -2.38 3.08 -10.57
N SER A 227 -2.84 4.25 -10.99
CA SER A 227 -2.65 5.47 -10.21
C SER A 227 -3.44 5.40 -8.90
N GLY A 228 -3.05 6.18 -7.89
CA GLY A 228 -3.83 6.24 -6.64
C GLY A 228 -5.27 6.71 -6.87
N THR A 229 -5.53 7.58 -7.86
CA THR A 229 -6.90 8.01 -8.17
C THR A 229 -7.77 6.91 -8.76
N ASP A 230 -7.16 5.88 -9.36
CA ASP A 230 -7.84 4.70 -9.90
C ASP A 230 -7.92 3.54 -8.88
N ASP A 231 -7.45 3.75 -7.65
CA ASP A 231 -7.63 2.82 -6.53
C ASP A 231 -9.05 2.90 -5.95
N THR A 232 -9.41 1.94 -5.11
CA THR A 232 -10.74 1.81 -4.52
C THR A 232 -10.94 2.66 -3.27
N GLY A 233 -10.60 3.96 -3.38
CA GLY A 233 -10.91 4.99 -2.38
C GLY A 233 -9.85 5.24 -1.31
N MET A 234 -8.72 4.52 -1.36
CA MET A 234 -7.60 4.68 -0.43
C MET A 234 -6.33 5.24 -1.07
N TYR A 235 -6.36 5.65 -2.33
CA TYR A 235 -5.26 6.28 -3.06
C TYR A 235 -3.95 5.47 -3.13
N ARG A 236 -4.03 4.14 -3.11
CA ARG A 236 -2.86 3.25 -3.22
C ARG A 236 -2.41 3.11 -4.68
N PRO A 237 -1.19 3.53 -5.05
CA PRO A 237 -0.66 3.21 -6.38
C PRO A 237 -0.30 1.71 -6.47
N TRP A 238 -0.48 1.11 -7.65
CA TRP A 238 -0.03 -0.25 -7.93
C TRP A 238 0.95 -0.23 -9.09
N GLU A 239 2.17 -0.73 -8.86
CA GLU A 239 3.23 -0.72 -9.85
C GLU A 239 3.21 -1.97 -10.74
N GLN A 240 3.77 -1.87 -11.94
CA GLN A 240 3.97 -3.04 -12.79
C GLN A 240 4.99 -3.99 -12.17
N ASP A 241 4.83 -5.29 -12.38
CA ASP A 241 5.71 -6.30 -11.79
C ASP A 241 7.00 -6.55 -12.60
N ASN A 242 7.06 -6.05 -13.84
CA ASN A 242 8.11 -6.35 -14.81
C ASN A 242 9.54 -6.11 -14.31
N SER A 243 9.79 -5.01 -13.61
CA SER A 243 11.14 -4.65 -13.11
C SER A 243 11.65 -5.56 -12.00
N TYR A 244 10.77 -6.37 -11.41
CA TYR A 244 11.09 -7.26 -10.29
C TYR A 244 11.25 -8.71 -10.72
N ILE A 245 10.95 -9.05 -11.98
CA ILE A 245 11.09 -10.42 -12.48
C ILE A 245 12.57 -10.80 -12.52
N TYR A 246 12.90 -11.93 -11.91
CA TYR A 246 14.25 -12.49 -11.92
C TYR A 246 14.38 -13.64 -12.91
N GLY A 247 15.49 -13.66 -13.66
CA GLY A 247 15.78 -14.67 -14.66
C GLY A 247 15.28 -14.31 -16.07
N ALA A 248 15.54 -15.20 -17.03
CA ALA A 248 15.25 -14.94 -18.44
C ALA A 248 13.77 -15.15 -18.83
N ALA A 249 13.02 -15.89 -18.01
CA ALA A 249 11.65 -16.29 -18.33
C ALA A 249 10.62 -15.41 -17.60
N SER A 250 10.08 -14.42 -18.31
CA SER A 250 9.08 -13.48 -17.78
C SER A 250 7.64 -14.01 -17.75
N GLY A 251 7.44 -15.28 -18.08
CA GLY A 251 6.10 -15.88 -18.18
C GLY A 251 5.22 -15.22 -19.23
N LEU A 252 3.92 -15.41 -19.09
CA LEU A 252 2.87 -14.91 -19.96
C LEU A 252 1.87 -14.10 -19.14
N THR A 253 1.28 -13.10 -19.78
CA THR A 253 0.15 -12.33 -19.23
C THR A 253 -1.11 -12.74 -20.00
N PRO A 254 -1.92 -13.68 -19.48
CA PRO A 254 -3.10 -14.18 -20.19
C PRO A 254 -4.09 -13.04 -20.48
N VAL A 255 -4.72 -13.10 -21.65
CA VAL A 255 -5.77 -12.14 -22.01
C VAL A 255 -7.03 -12.49 -21.25
N TYR A 256 -7.50 -11.55 -20.44
CA TYR A 256 -8.79 -11.61 -19.79
C TYR A 256 -9.94 -11.49 -20.80
N ASP A 257 -10.99 -12.30 -20.66
CA ASP A 257 -12.22 -12.08 -21.43
C ASP A 257 -12.99 -10.90 -20.82
N PRO A 258 -13.15 -9.76 -21.53
CA PRO A 258 -13.86 -8.61 -21.00
C PRO A 258 -15.34 -8.86 -20.67
N LYS A 259 -15.90 -10.00 -21.10
CA LYS A 259 -17.26 -10.43 -20.74
C LYS A 259 -17.34 -11.06 -19.35
N GLU A 260 -16.24 -11.61 -18.84
CA GLU A 260 -16.20 -12.05 -17.45
C GLU A 260 -16.29 -10.83 -16.54
N GLN A 261 -16.91 -11.00 -15.38
CA GLN A 261 -17.04 -9.96 -14.36
C GLN A 261 -16.22 -10.36 -13.15
N ILE A 262 -15.63 -9.36 -12.49
CA ILE A 262 -15.01 -9.58 -11.19
C ILE A 262 -16.09 -9.54 -10.10
N MET A 263 -16.25 -10.67 -9.43
CA MET A 263 -17.28 -10.91 -8.43
C MET A 263 -16.68 -10.87 -7.02
N TYR A 264 -16.63 -9.66 -6.44
CA TYR A 264 -16.20 -9.46 -5.07
C TYR A 264 -17.13 -10.17 -4.08
N THR A 265 -16.57 -10.59 -2.93
CA THR A 265 -17.32 -11.28 -1.87
C THR A 265 -17.12 -10.58 -0.53
N ASN A 266 -17.83 -11.01 0.51
CA ASN A 266 -17.63 -10.47 1.85
C ASN A 266 -16.21 -10.80 2.38
N GLU A 267 -15.62 -11.94 1.98
CA GLU A 267 -14.24 -12.28 2.34
C GLU A 267 -13.20 -11.47 1.57
N THR A 268 -13.54 -10.98 0.37
CA THR A 268 -12.67 -10.12 -0.45
C THR A 268 -13.50 -8.96 -1.03
N PRO A 269 -13.80 -7.93 -0.22
CA PRO A 269 -14.58 -6.78 -0.66
C PRO A 269 -13.87 -5.97 -1.75
N SER A 270 -14.61 -5.15 -2.51
CA SER A 270 -14.06 -4.35 -3.62
C SER A 270 -12.91 -3.43 -3.23
N TYR A 271 -12.91 -2.91 -2.00
CA TYR A 271 -11.83 -2.05 -1.51
C TYR A 271 -10.50 -2.78 -1.31
N THR A 272 -10.52 -4.10 -1.34
CA THR A 272 -9.35 -4.91 -1.09
C THR A 272 -8.22 -4.64 -2.09
N ALA A 273 -8.57 -4.58 -3.37
CA ALA A 273 -7.74 -4.12 -4.50
C ALA A 273 -8.68 -3.76 -5.66
N PRO A 274 -8.29 -2.83 -6.55
CA PRO A 274 -9.11 -2.44 -7.69
C PRO A 274 -9.32 -3.60 -8.67
N GLU A 275 -10.38 -3.50 -9.47
CA GLU A 275 -10.74 -4.55 -10.44
C GLU A 275 -9.62 -4.83 -11.44
N LEU A 276 -8.89 -3.80 -11.82
CA LEU A 276 -7.73 -3.89 -12.71
C LEU A 276 -6.63 -4.83 -12.19
N VAL A 277 -6.51 -5.02 -10.88
CA VAL A 277 -5.59 -6.00 -10.28
C VAL A 277 -6.06 -7.43 -10.54
N TYR A 278 -7.36 -7.68 -10.43
CA TYR A 278 -7.91 -9.03 -10.59
C TYR A 278 -8.25 -9.39 -12.04
N ARG A 279 -8.19 -8.42 -12.96
CA ARG A 279 -8.32 -8.63 -14.43
C ARG A 279 -6.99 -8.91 -15.11
N THR A 280 -5.88 -8.91 -14.37
CA THR A 280 -4.56 -9.23 -14.90
C THR A 280 -3.87 -10.25 -14.02
N GLN A 281 -2.97 -11.03 -14.60
CA GLN A 281 -2.14 -11.97 -13.87
C GLN A 281 -0.92 -12.34 -14.73
N ARG A 282 0.08 -12.96 -14.10
CA ARG A 282 1.22 -13.56 -14.79
C ARG A 282 1.27 -15.06 -14.50
N SER A 283 1.48 -15.86 -15.54
CA SER A 283 1.55 -17.32 -15.44
C SER A 283 2.71 -17.89 -16.25
N MET A 284 3.02 -19.16 -16.06
CA MET A 284 4.06 -19.87 -16.81
C MET A 284 3.55 -20.49 -18.12
N GLY A 285 2.23 -20.49 -18.33
CA GLY A 285 1.59 -21.17 -19.44
C GLY A 285 2.01 -22.64 -19.56
N LYS A 286 2.30 -23.09 -20.78
CA LYS A 286 2.70 -24.48 -21.09
C LYS A 286 4.14 -24.83 -20.65
N GLN A 287 4.86 -23.89 -20.04
CA GLN A 287 6.24 -24.08 -19.58
C GLN A 287 6.34 -24.19 -18.05
N SER A 288 5.23 -24.46 -17.36
CA SER A 288 5.15 -24.62 -15.90
C SER A 288 6.19 -25.58 -15.32
N ASP A 289 6.57 -26.61 -16.07
CA ASP A 289 7.46 -27.68 -15.58
C ASP A 289 8.95 -27.38 -15.84
N ARG A 290 9.28 -26.22 -16.44
CA ARG A 290 10.64 -25.92 -16.92
C ARG A 290 11.41 -24.92 -16.07
N TYR A 291 10.74 -24.13 -15.25
CA TYR A 291 11.38 -23.08 -14.46
C TYR A 291 10.52 -22.70 -13.25
N ASN A 292 10.95 -21.72 -12.45
CA ASN A 292 10.10 -21.05 -11.47
C ASN A 292 9.89 -19.60 -11.90
N LEU A 293 8.65 -19.15 -11.98
CA LEU A 293 8.38 -17.72 -12.17
C LEU A 293 8.72 -16.98 -10.88
N THR A 294 9.78 -16.16 -10.92
CA THR A 294 10.43 -15.62 -9.73
C THR A 294 10.46 -14.09 -9.79
N TRP A 295 10.19 -13.46 -8.65
CA TRP A 295 10.38 -12.03 -8.44
C TRP A 295 11.40 -11.82 -7.33
N LEU A 296 12.34 -10.89 -7.55
CA LEU A 296 13.33 -10.49 -6.58
C LEU A 296 12.96 -9.10 -6.05
N LEU A 297 12.74 -9.02 -4.75
CA LEU A 297 12.28 -7.82 -4.04
C LEU A 297 13.31 -7.49 -2.96
N SER A 298 14.04 -6.40 -3.13
CA SER A 298 15.02 -5.95 -2.15
C SER A 298 14.33 -5.38 -0.92
N VAL A 299 14.71 -5.82 0.26
CA VAL A 299 14.09 -5.41 1.52
C VAL A 299 15.16 -5.17 2.59
N ASP A 300 14.79 -4.52 3.69
CA ASP A 300 15.70 -4.28 4.80
C ASP A 300 15.87 -5.54 5.67
N SER A 301 17.10 -5.90 5.98
CA SER A 301 17.38 -7.02 6.90
C SER A 301 16.83 -6.75 8.30
N GLY A 302 16.45 -7.81 9.02
CA GLY A 302 16.10 -7.73 10.45
C GLY A 302 14.61 -7.55 10.74
N PHE A 303 13.77 -7.46 9.72
CA PHE A 303 12.32 -7.31 9.85
C PHE A 303 11.55 -8.59 9.48
N TYR A 304 10.31 -8.65 9.95
CA TYR A 304 9.31 -9.58 9.44
C TYR A 304 8.54 -8.92 8.30
N TYR A 305 8.33 -9.68 7.23
CA TYR A 305 7.64 -9.24 6.03
C TYR A 305 6.31 -9.95 5.89
N LYS A 306 5.25 -9.16 5.77
CA LYS A 306 3.90 -9.64 5.47
C LYS A 306 3.67 -9.59 3.97
N LEU A 307 3.51 -10.75 3.34
CA LEU A 307 3.16 -10.86 1.93
C LEU A 307 1.67 -11.13 1.81
N ARG A 308 1.01 -10.37 0.94
CA ARG A 308 -0.38 -10.60 0.55
C ARG A 308 -0.41 -10.89 -0.94
N LEU A 309 -0.69 -12.13 -1.29
CA LEU A 309 -0.81 -12.57 -2.67
C LEU A 309 -2.27 -12.53 -3.08
N HIS A 310 -2.54 -11.90 -4.21
CA HIS A 310 -3.87 -11.71 -4.78
C HIS A 310 -4.09 -12.69 -5.92
N PHE A 311 -5.20 -13.42 -5.90
CA PHE A 311 -5.53 -14.44 -6.89
C PHE A 311 -6.94 -14.20 -7.44
N CYS A 312 -7.10 -14.43 -8.73
CA CYS A 312 -8.41 -14.50 -9.39
C CYS A 312 -8.26 -15.44 -10.58
N ASN A 313 -9.15 -16.43 -10.70
CA ASN A 313 -9.13 -17.34 -11.83
C ASN A 313 -9.76 -16.64 -13.03
N ILE A 314 -8.92 -16.14 -13.93
CA ILE A 314 -9.35 -15.37 -15.11
C ILE A 314 -8.88 -15.98 -16.43
N ILE A 315 -8.41 -17.23 -16.42
CA ILE A 315 -8.03 -17.96 -17.64
C ILE A 315 -9.26 -18.72 -18.14
N PRO A 316 -9.85 -18.36 -19.29
CA PRO A 316 -11.11 -18.96 -19.74
C PRO A 316 -11.07 -20.48 -19.92
N GLN A 317 -9.86 -21.04 -20.12
CA GLN A 317 -9.63 -22.46 -20.34
C GLN A 317 -9.66 -23.29 -19.04
N TYR A 318 -9.46 -22.64 -17.89
CA TYR A 318 -9.35 -23.29 -16.59
C TYR A 318 -10.58 -22.96 -15.76
N THR A 319 -11.54 -23.89 -15.72
CA THR A 319 -12.87 -23.71 -15.11
C THR A 319 -13.21 -24.82 -14.11
N LYS A 320 -12.21 -25.62 -13.71
CA LYS A 320 -12.36 -26.75 -12.80
C LYS A 320 -11.14 -26.89 -11.89
N THR A 321 -11.38 -27.46 -10.71
CA THR A 321 -10.35 -27.97 -9.80
C THR A 321 -9.43 -28.96 -10.51
N GLY A 322 -8.14 -28.90 -10.19
CA GLY A 322 -7.06 -29.75 -10.68
C GLY A 322 -6.37 -29.21 -11.94
N GLN A 323 -6.86 -28.12 -12.55
CA GLN A 323 -6.31 -27.62 -13.83
C GLN A 323 -5.11 -26.69 -13.64
N VAL A 324 -5.08 -25.91 -12.57
CA VAL A 324 -3.97 -25.00 -12.24
C VAL A 324 -3.60 -25.22 -10.78
N VAL A 325 -2.61 -26.08 -10.59
CA VAL A 325 -2.07 -26.42 -9.27
C VAL A 325 -0.60 -26.03 -9.24
N PHE A 326 -0.19 -25.29 -8.21
CA PHE A 326 1.18 -24.79 -8.11
C PHE A 326 1.64 -24.69 -6.66
N LYS A 327 2.96 -24.60 -6.49
CA LYS A 327 3.62 -24.35 -5.20
C LYS A 327 3.99 -22.89 -5.07
N ILE A 328 4.04 -22.39 -3.84
CA ILE A 328 4.59 -21.07 -3.55
C ILE A 328 5.86 -21.23 -2.74
N PHE A 329 6.92 -20.58 -3.21
CA PHE A 329 8.17 -20.44 -2.48
C PHE A 329 8.38 -18.98 -2.11
N ILE A 330 8.76 -18.72 -0.86
CA ILE A 330 9.14 -17.39 -0.38
C ILE A 330 10.53 -17.54 0.25
N ASN A 331 11.50 -16.75 -0.21
CA ASN A 331 12.90 -16.85 0.20
C ASN A 331 13.45 -18.29 0.13
N ASN A 332 13.21 -18.97 -1.00
CA ASN A 332 13.59 -20.37 -1.26
C ASN A 332 12.99 -21.43 -0.30
N GLN A 333 12.01 -21.06 0.52
CA GLN A 333 11.33 -21.97 1.42
C GLN A 333 9.90 -22.19 0.95
N THR A 334 9.38 -23.42 1.09
CA THR A 334 7.99 -23.70 0.73
C THR A 334 7.06 -22.93 1.66
N ALA A 335 6.29 -22.01 1.09
CA ALA A 335 5.23 -21.28 1.77
C ALA A 335 3.87 -21.99 1.63
N ASP A 336 3.66 -22.65 0.49
CA ASP A 336 2.48 -23.48 0.23
C ASP A 336 2.85 -24.63 -0.71
N GLU A 337 2.54 -25.87 -0.29
CA GLU A 337 2.90 -27.08 -1.04
C GLU A 337 1.94 -27.35 -2.21
N GLU A 338 0.70 -26.88 -2.13
CA GLU A 338 -0.31 -27.15 -3.14
C GLU A 338 -1.44 -26.13 -3.10
N ILE A 339 -1.43 -25.18 -4.04
CA ILE A 339 -2.54 -24.28 -4.28
C ILE A 339 -3.21 -24.65 -5.59
N ASP A 340 -4.48 -25.04 -5.51
CA ASP A 340 -5.38 -25.10 -6.64
C ASP A 340 -6.07 -23.75 -6.81
N LEU A 341 -5.81 -23.08 -7.95
CA LEU A 341 -6.34 -21.75 -8.21
C LEU A 341 -7.87 -21.71 -8.21
N PHE A 342 -8.52 -22.68 -8.86
CA PHE A 342 -9.97 -22.69 -9.02
C PHE A 342 -10.66 -23.01 -7.69
N GLN A 343 -10.10 -23.94 -6.90
CA GLN A 343 -10.57 -24.24 -5.56
C GLN A 343 -10.37 -23.06 -4.61
N LEU A 344 -9.23 -22.36 -4.69
CA LEU A 344 -8.97 -21.17 -3.89
C LEU A 344 -10.03 -20.11 -4.20
N THR A 345 -10.20 -19.75 -5.47
CA THR A 345 -11.09 -18.68 -5.91
C THR A 345 -12.57 -19.03 -5.84
N GLN A 346 -12.92 -20.32 -5.75
CA GLN A 346 -14.30 -20.82 -5.76
C GLN A 346 -15.05 -20.52 -7.07
N GLY A 347 -14.32 -20.34 -8.17
CA GLY A 347 -14.88 -20.02 -9.48
C GLY A 347 -14.04 -19.03 -10.28
N SER A 348 -14.43 -18.81 -11.54
CA SER A 348 -13.84 -17.78 -12.40
C SER A 348 -14.32 -16.39 -12.02
N GLY A 349 -13.43 -15.41 -12.06
CA GLY A 349 -13.75 -14.01 -11.73
C GLY A 349 -13.94 -13.72 -10.24
N TYR A 350 -13.76 -14.67 -9.33
CA TYR A 350 -13.88 -14.47 -7.89
C TYR A 350 -12.52 -14.19 -7.23
N PRO A 351 -12.28 -12.98 -6.70
CA PRO A 351 -11.00 -12.64 -6.08
C PRO A 351 -10.80 -13.33 -4.72
N ARG A 352 -9.54 -13.70 -4.44
CA ARG A 352 -9.09 -14.22 -3.15
C ARG A 352 -7.68 -13.77 -2.80
N GLN A 353 -7.33 -13.96 -1.53
CA GLN A 353 -6.02 -13.62 -1.01
C GLN A 353 -5.43 -14.76 -0.19
N ALA A 354 -4.12 -14.91 -0.29
CA ALA A 354 -3.32 -15.66 0.67
C ALA A 354 -2.35 -14.72 1.39
N ARG A 355 -2.11 -14.97 2.67
CA ARG A 355 -1.27 -14.12 3.52
C ARG A 355 -0.16 -14.94 4.13
N PHE A 356 1.06 -14.45 3.98
CA PHE A 356 2.26 -15.09 4.47
C PHE A 356 3.07 -14.13 5.33
N VAL A 357 3.81 -14.65 6.30
CA VAL A 357 4.83 -13.92 7.04
C VAL A 357 6.14 -14.68 6.98
N GLY A 358 7.17 -14.01 6.47
CA GLY A 358 8.55 -14.49 6.49
C GLY A 358 9.44 -13.51 7.25
N ARG A 359 10.62 -13.97 7.66
CA ARG A 359 11.67 -13.11 8.20
C ARG A 359 12.79 -13.02 7.21
N ASP A 360 13.30 -11.82 6.96
CA ASP A 360 14.61 -11.66 6.36
C ASP A 360 15.64 -11.44 7.46
N ALA A 361 16.59 -12.36 7.53
CA ALA A 361 17.66 -12.38 8.53
C ALA A 361 19.04 -12.34 7.88
N SER A 362 19.08 -12.03 6.57
CA SER A 362 20.31 -11.99 5.78
C SER A 362 21.24 -10.84 6.14
#